data_AF-A0A0F9N613-F1
#
_entry.id   AF-A0A0F9N613-F1
#
_cell.length_a   1.000
_cell.length_b   1.000
_cell.length_c   1.000
_cell.angle_alpha   90.00
_cell.angle_beta   90.00
_cell.angle_gamma   90.00
#
_symmetry.space_group_name_H-M   'P 1'
#
loop_
_entity.id
_entity.type
_entity.pdbx_description
1 polymer ?
#
loop_
_entity_poly.entity_id
_entity_poly.type
_entity_poly.pdbx_seq_one_letter_code
_entity_poly.pdbx_strand_id
1 'polypeptide(L)'
;MEFNKDIILKKKIDTLEHGSNRTKLPEVRYGLTKRVDACGLTYYLTVNFIKNKPMELFITVAKEGSAISGFVEAFAITISIALQYGVPWKVLYDKYLYQIFEPRDDVNSSLIHSIGVQMNAMIEMWNTPNVK
;
A
#
# COMPACT_ATOMS: atom_id res chain seq x y z
N MET A 1 -10.20 36.94 1.04
CA MET A 1 -9.86 36.29 -0.24
C MET A 1 -9.88 34.79 -0.01
N GLU A 2 -11.04 34.15 -0.19
CA GLU A 2 -11.11 32.69 -0.17
C GLU A 2 -10.57 32.18 -1.52
N PHE A 3 -9.38 31.59 -1.49
CA PHE A 3 -8.84 30.91 -2.66
C PHE A 3 -9.73 29.70 -2.95
N ASN A 4 -10.40 29.74 -4.10
CA ASN A 4 -11.39 28.76 -4.50
C ASN A 4 -10.76 27.35 -4.60
N LYS A 5 -11.16 26.45 -3.68
CA LYS A 5 -10.67 25.06 -3.58
C LYS A 5 -10.85 24.28 -4.89
N ASP A 6 -11.85 24.64 -5.69
CA ASP A 6 -12.12 24.00 -6.98
C ASP A 6 -11.01 24.23 -8.00
N ILE A 7 -10.31 25.37 -7.92
CA ILE A 7 -9.18 25.70 -8.79
C ILE A 7 -7.96 24.86 -8.39
N ILE A 8 -7.73 24.67 -7.09
CA ILE A 8 -6.63 23.83 -6.58
C ILE A 8 -6.87 22.36 -6.97
N LEU A 9 -8.11 21.88 -6.83
CA LEU A 9 -8.50 20.53 -7.23
C LEU A 9 -8.35 20.33 -8.74
N LYS A 10 -8.85 21.26 -9.57
CA LYS A 10 -8.68 21.20 -11.02
C LYS A 10 -7.21 21.22 -11.45
N LYS A 11 -6.39 22.09 -10.86
CA LYS A 11 -4.95 22.16 -11.18
C LYS A 11 -4.21 20.86 -10.81
N LYS A 12 -4.64 20.19 -9.72
CA LYS A 12 -4.12 18.87 -9.32
C LYS A 12 -4.55 17.76 -10.29
N ILE A 13 -5.76 17.85 -10.83
CA ILE A 13 -6.32 16.90 -11.81
C ILE A 13 -5.68 17.08 -13.20
N ASP A 14 -5.49 18.32 -13.67
CA ASP A 14 -4.82 18.61 -14.96
C ASP A 14 -3.35 18.14 -14.98
N THR A 15 -2.70 18.10 -13.81
CA THR A 15 -1.33 17.55 -13.67
C THR A 15 -1.30 16.03 -13.84
N LEU A 16 -2.43 15.33 -13.62
CA LEU A 16 -2.53 13.88 -13.81
C LEU A 16 -2.77 13.50 -15.27
N GLU A 17 -3.36 14.37 -16.08
CA GLU A 17 -3.72 14.07 -17.48
C GLU A 17 -2.51 14.13 -18.44
N HIS A 18 -1.42 14.81 -18.07
CA HIS A 18 -0.15 14.78 -18.80
C HIS A 18 0.78 13.73 -18.19
N GLY A 19 0.44 12.46 -18.41
CA GLY A 19 1.30 11.28 -18.20
C GLY A 19 2.37 11.47 -17.13
N SER A 20 1.98 11.54 -15.85
CA SER A 20 2.96 11.61 -14.77
C SER A 20 3.88 10.41 -14.91
N ASN A 21 5.14 10.65 -15.30
CA ASN A 21 6.08 9.58 -15.61
C ASN A 21 6.14 8.64 -14.40
N ARG A 22 5.66 7.41 -14.58
CA ARG A 22 5.78 6.33 -13.59
C ARG A 22 7.23 6.32 -13.11
N THR A 23 7.43 6.42 -11.80
CA THR A 23 8.77 6.40 -11.23
C THR A 23 9.41 5.06 -11.56
N LYS A 24 10.46 5.08 -12.39
CA LYS A 24 11.22 3.87 -12.70
C LYS A 24 11.98 3.43 -11.45
N LEU A 25 11.67 2.23 -10.97
CA LEU A 25 12.38 1.64 -9.84
C LEU A 25 13.76 1.11 -10.29
N PRO A 26 14.78 1.17 -9.43
CA PRO A 26 16.06 0.50 -9.68
C PRO A 26 15.86 -1.01 -9.77
N GLU A 27 16.87 -1.68 -10.34
CA GLU A 27 16.91 -3.14 -10.44
C GLU A 27 16.97 -3.79 -9.06
N VAL A 28 17.85 -3.29 -8.18
CA VAL A 28 17.96 -3.74 -6.79
C VAL A 28 17.16 -2.81 -5.88
N ARG A 29 16.37 -3.40 -4.99
CA ARG A 29 15.50 -2.70 -4.05
C ARG A 29 15.76 -3.20 -2.64
N TYR A 30 15.63 -2.29 -1.68
CA TYR A 30 15.77 -2.59 -0.27
C TYR A 30 14.41 -2.43 0.40
N GLY A 31 14.11 -3.33 1.32
CA GLY A 31 12.80 -3.41 1.91
C GLY A 31 12.77 -4.27 3.15
N LEU A 32 11.56 -4.42 3.69
CA LEU A 32 11.26 -5.28 4.82
C LEU A 32 10.28 -6.35 4.35
N THR A 33 10.44 -7.57 4.84
CA THR A 33 9.43 -8.63 4.72
C THR A 33 8.99 -9.02 6.12
N LYS A 34 7.68 -9.04 6.35
CA LYS A 34 7.08 -9.43 7.62
C LYS A 34 6.06 -10.55 7.40
N ARG A 35 6.18 -11.62 8.16
CA ARG A 35 5.11 -12.62 8.29
C ARG A 35 4.00 -12.04 9.16
N VAL A 36 2.76 -12.20 8.72
CA VAL A 36 1.56 -11.75 9.40
C VAL A 36 0.57 -12.91 9.44
N ASP A 37 -0.03 -13.12 10.60
CA ASP A 37 -1.17 -14.01 10.79
C ASP A 37 -2.37 -13.14 11.16
N ALA A 38 -3.35 -13.03 10.26
CA ALA A 38 -4.54 -12.21 10.44
C ALA A 38 -5.68 -12.69 9.55
N CYS A 39 -6.92 -12.48 9.98
CA CYS A 39 -8.14 -12.85 9.24
C CYS A 39 -8.15 -14.33 8.85
N GLY A 40 -7.63 -15.21 9.71
CA GLY A 40 -7.50 -16.66 9.44
C GLY A 40 -6.43 -17.03 8.40
N LEU A 41 -5.67 -16.06 7.88
CA LEU A 41 -4.64 -16.27 6.86
C LEU A 41 -3.25 -15.98 7.39
N THR A 42 -2.28 -16.77 6.93
CA THR A 42 -0.86 -16.44 7.03
C THR A 42 -0.40 -15.83 5.72
N TYR A 43 0.12 -14.60 5.74
CA TYR A 43 0.71 -13.96 4.58
C TYR A 43 2.03 -13.26 4.90
N TYR A 44 2.84 -13.05 3.88
CA TYR A 44 4.10 -12.34 3.93
C TYR A 44 3.92 -11.01 3.23
N LEU A 45 4.10 -9.93 3.97
CA LEU A 45 4.05 -8.56 3.47
C LEU A 45 5.46 -8.08 3.20
N THR A 46 5.78 -7.75 1.96
CA THR A 46 7.06 -7.15 1.57
C THR A 46 6.82 -5.72 1.13
N VAL A 47 7.55 -4.77 1.72
CA VAL A 47 7.52 -3.36 1.34
C VAL A 47 8.92 -2.91 0.97
N ASN A 48 9.10 -2.45 -0.27
CA ASN A 48 10.37 -1.87 -0.72
C ASN A 48 10.31 -0.35 -0.68
N PHE A 49 11.44 0.26 -0.31
CA PHE A 49 11.55 1.69 -0.08
C PHE A 49 12.58 2.34 -1.00
N ILE A 50 12.32 3.58 -1.39
CA ILE A 50 13.28 4.45 -2.04
C ILE A 50 13.24 5.80 -1.35
N LYS A 51 14.40 6.30 -0.91
CA LYS A 51 14.50 7.58 -0.19
C LYS A 51 13.48 7.68 0.98
N ASN A 52 13.36 6.60 1.75
CA ASN A 52 12.42 6.44 2.88
C ASN A 52 10.92 6.50 2.53
N LYS A 53 10.55 6.36 1.25
CA LYS A 53 9.15 6.27 0.83
C LYS A 53 8.84 4.84 0.37
N PRO A 54 7.70 4.27 0.75
CA PRO A 54 7.26 2.99 0.20
C PRO A 54 6.98 3.16 -1.29
N MET A 55 7.53 2.27 -2.11
CA MET A 55 7.42 2.33 -3.58
C MET A 55 6.84 1.06 -4.19
N GLU A 56 6.87 -0.04 -3.47
CA GLU A 56 6.41 -1.33 -3.97
C GLU A 56 5.95 -2.19 -2.80
N LEU A 57 4.88 -2.94 -3.05
CA LEU A 57 4.19 -3.81 -2.11
C LEU A 57 4.04 -5.18 -2.77
N PHE A 58 4.53 -6.22 -2.11
CA PHE A 58 4.23 -7.60 -2.47
C PHE A 58 3.56 -8.31 -1.31
N ILE A 59 2.65 -9.22 -1.64
CA ILE A 59 1.95 -10.02 -0.65
C ILE A 59 1.92 -11.46 -1.16
N THR A 60 2.46 -12.37 -0.35
CA THR A 60 2.41 -13.81 -0.63
C THR A 60 1.60 -14.49 0.46
N VAL A 61 0.52 -15.17 0.09
CA VAL A 61 -0.32 -15.93 1.03
C VAL A 61 0.22 -17.36 1.14
N ALA A 62 0.40 -17.86 2.37
CA ALA A 62 1.04 -19.16 2.62
C ALA A 62 0.12 -20.37 2.34
N LYS A 63 -1.17 -20.26 2.67
CA LYS A 63 -2.21 -21.26 2.35
C LYS A 63 -3.59 -20.58 2.29
N GLU A 64 -4.24 -20.62 1.12
CA GLU A 64 -5.66 -20.90 0.83
C GLU A 64 -6.01 -20.47 -0.61
N GLY A 65 -7.15 -20.96 -1.12
CA GLY A 65 -7.49 -21.13 -2.55
C GLY A 65 -7.28 -19.92 -3.50
N SER A 66 -7.30 -20.23 -4.81
CA SER A 66 -6.87 -19.33 -5.89
C SER A 66 -7.55 -17.96 -5.96
N ALA A 67 -8.77 -17.82 -5.42
CA ALA A 67 -9.50 -16.56 -5.45
C ALA A 67 -8.92 -15.50 -4.50
N ILE A 68 -8.61 -15.86 -3.24
CA ILE A 68 -8.06 -14.92 -2.26
C ILE A 68 -6.64 -14.55 -2.63
N SER A 69 -5.81 -15.53 -2.99
CA SER A 69 -4.43 -15.26 -3.42
C SER A 69 -4.39 -14.37 -4.65
N GLY A 70 -5.23 -14.64 -5.67
CA GLY A 70 -5.33 -13.81 -6.87
C GLY A 70 -5.81 -12.39 -6.59
N PHE A 71 -6.78 -12.21 -5.70
CA PHE A 71 -7.25 -10.89 -5.29
C PHE A 71 -6.16 -10.09 -4.55
N VAL A 72 -5.49 -10.73 -3.59
CA VAL A 72 -4.43 -10.10 -2.80
C VAL A 72 -3.22 -9.73 -3.67
N GLU A 73 -2.87 -10.56 -4.63
CA GLU A 73 -1.82 -10.28 -5.62
C GLU A 73 -2.20 -9.09 -6.51
N ALA A 74 -3.41 -9.10 -7.08
CA ALA A 74 -3.92 -7.99 -7.87
C ALA A 74 -3.98 -6.68 -7.08
N PHE A 75 -4.36 -6.75 -5.80
CA PHE A 75 -4.33 -5.61 -4.89
C PHE A 75 -2.90 -5.11 -4.68
N ALA A 76 -1.94 -5.99 -4.37
CA ALA A 76 -0.54 -5.63 -4.18
C ALA A 76 0.08 -4.95 -5.42
N ILE A 77 -0.21 -5.48 -6.61
CA ILE A 77 0.19 -4.89 -7.91
C ILE A 77 -0.42 -3.50 -8.08
N THR A 78 -1.72 -3.36 -7.81
CA THR A 78 -2.44 -2.09 -7.94
C THR A 78 -1.84 -1.01 -7.03
N ILE A 79 -1.60 -1.35 -5.76
CA ILE A 79 -0.97 -0.44 -4.79
C ILE A 79 0.45 -0.08 -5.22
N SER A 80 1.25 -1.06 -5.66
CA SER A 80 2.60 -0.82 -6.17
C SER A 80 2.62 0.17 -7.32
N ILE A 81 1.71 0.00 -8.28
CA ILE A 81 1.59 0.91 -9.42
C ILE A 81 1.19 2.31 -8.93
N ALA A 82 0.18 2.42 -8.08
CA ALA A 82 -0.27 3.71 -7.54
C ALA A 82 0.85 4.48 -6.82
N LEU A 83 1.65 3.79 -5.99
CA LEU A 83 2.81 4.37 -5.31
C LEU A 83 3.87 4.87 -6.31
N GLN A 84 4.11 4.13 -7.40
CA GLN A 84 5.07 4.50 -8.44
C GLN A 84 4.61 5.71 -9.26
N TYR A 85 3.30 5.92 -9.39
CA TYR A 85 2.70 7.15 -9.93
C TYR A 85 2.65 8.30 -8.90
N GLY A 86 3.20 8.10 -7.70
CA GLY A 86 3.34 9.14 -6.68
C GLY A 86 2.09 9.33 -5.81
N VAL A 87 1.11 8.41 -5.88
CA VAL A 87 -0.03 8.44 -4.96
C VAL A 87 0.49 8.22 -3.53
N PRO A 88 0.26 9.15 -2.59
CA PRO A 88 0.73 8.96 -1.22
C PRO A 88 0.04 7.77 -0.56
N TRP A 89 0.80 6.91 0.12
CA TRP A 89 0.27 5.74 0.85
C TRP A 89 -0.92 6.09 1.74
N LYS A 90 -0.84 7.20 2.49
CA LYS A 90 -1.94 7.65 3.36
C LYS A 90 -3.27 7.80 2.61
N VAL A 91 -3.23 8.32 1.37
CA VAL A 91 -4.45 8.48 0.55
C VAL A 91 -5.05 7.13 0.19
N LEU A 92 -4.22 6.15 -0.14
CA LEU A 92 -4.66 4.78 -0.39
C LEU A 92 -5.24 4.16 0.88
N TYR A 93 -4.50 4.22 1.99
CA TYR A 93 -4.90 3.68 3.28
C TYR A 93 -6.27 4.21 3.75
N ASP A 94 -6.46 5.54 3.73
CA ASP A 94 -7.71 6.19 4.15
C ASP A 94 -8.93 5.71 3.32
N LYS A 95 -8.72 5.26 2.07
CA LYS A 95 -9.81 4.75 1.20
C LYS A 95 -10.20 3.30 1.50
N TYR A 96 -9.27 2.48 1.97
CA TYR A 96 -9.52 1.06 2.24
C TYR A 96 -9.85 0.76 3.71
N LEU A 97 -9.50 1.66 4.64
CA LEU A 97 -9.65 1.47 6.09
C LEU A 97 -11.05 1.01 6.54
N TYR A 98 -12.09 1.51 5.89
CA TYR A 98 -13.49 1.24 6.27
C TYR A 98 -14.18 0.19 5.40
N GLN A 99 -13.43 -0.47 4.51
CA GLN A 99 -13.98 -1.55 3.71
C GLN A 99 -14.10 -2.81 4.57
N ILE A 100 -15.34 -3.30 4.71
CA ILE A 100 -15.67 -4.52 5.43
C ILE A 100 -15.94 -5.59 4.39
N PHE A 101 -15.16 -6.66 4.42
CA PHE A 101 -15.38 -7.85 3.62
C PHE A 101 -14.61 -9.03 4.19
N GLU A 102 -15.07 -10.24 3.85
CA GLU A 102 -14.43 -11.48 4.28
C GLU A 102 -13.14 -11.74 3.47
N PRO A 103 -12.09 -12.32 4.08
CA PRO A 103 -12.04 -12.74 5.48
C PRO A 103 -11.72 -11.58 6.43
N ARG A 104 -12.26 -11.64 7.65
CA ARG A 104 -12.01 -10.70 8.75
C ARG A 104 -11.76 -11.41 10.08
N ASP A 105 -11.33 -10.68 11.09
CA ASP A 105 -11.20 -11.16 12.47
C ASP A 105 -11.68 -10.10 13.49
N ASP A 106 -11.55 -10.39 14.78
CA ASP A 106 -12.02 -9.49 15.86
C ASP A 106 -11.23 -8.16 15.93
N VAL A 107 -10.04 -8.12 15.33
CA VAL A 107 -9.13 -6.96 15.36
C VAL A 107 -9.24 -6.16 14.06
N ASN A 108 -9.39 -6.84 12.93
CA ASN A 108 -9.32 -6.30 11.59
C ASN A 108 -10.66 -6.47 10.87
N SER A 109 -11.26 -5.34 10.48
CA SER A 109 -12.49 -5.28 9.67
C SER A 109 -12.41 -5.99 8.31
N SER A 110 -11.22 -6.23 7.77
CA SER A 110 -10.94 -7.04 6.58
C SER A 110 -9.46 -7.39 6.47
N LEU A 111 -9.13 -8.35 5.61
CA LEU A 111 -7.74 -8.65 5.24
C LEU A 111 -6.96 -7.41 4.74
N ILE A 112 -7.62 -6.52 3.98
CA ILE A 112 -6.99 -5.29 3.47
C ILE A 112 -6.74 -4.29 4.61
N HIS A 113 -7.64 -4.21 5.59
CA HIS A 113 -7.38 -3.41 6.79
C HIS A 113 -6.14 -3.93 7.52
N SER A 114 -6.01 -5.24 7.72
CA SER A 114 -4.79 -5.84 8.31
C SER A 114 -3.53 -5.48 7.51
N ILE A 115 -3.55 -5.62 6.18
CA ILE A 115 -2.43 -5.24 5.31
C ILE A 115 -2.06 -3.76 5.51
N GLY A 116 -3.05 -2.87 5.58
CA GLY A 116 -2.83 -1.44 5.78
C GLY A 116 -2.19 -1.12 7.13
N VAL A 117 -2.66 -1.74 8.21
CA VAL A 117 -2.08 -1.60 9.57
C VAL A 117 -0.63 -2.06 9.58
N GLN A 118 -0.34 -3.23 8.98
CA GLN A 118 1.02 -3.76 8.93
C GLN A 118 1.95 -2.91 8.06
N MET A 119 1.43 -2.34 6.97
CA MET A 119 2.21 -1.43 6.13
C MET A 119 2.57 -0.14 6.87
N ASN A 120 1.66 0.45 7.65
CA ASN A 120 1.97 1.60 8.51
C ASN A 120 3.09 1.25 9.51
N ALA A 121 2.95 0.12 10.22
CA ALA A 121 3.97 -0.34 11.15
C ALA A 121 5.33 -0.54 10.47
N MET A 122 5.37 -1.11 9.26
CA MET A 122 6.62 -1.30 8.52
C MET A 122 7.24 0.02 8.05
N ILE A 123 6.43 1.02 7.68
CA ILE A 123 6.93 2.37 7.36
C ILE A 123 7.55 3.03 8.59
N GLU A 124 6.92 2.89 9.76
CA GLU A 124 7.47 3.39 11.03
C GLU A 124 8.78 2.68 11.39
N MET A 125 8.81 1.35 11.28
CA MET A 125 10.02 0.54 11.49
C MET A 125 11.16 0.98 10.57
N TRP A 126 10.91 1.17 9.27
CA TRP A 126 11.93 1.61 8.30
C TRP A 126 12.51 2.99 8.63
N ASN A 127 11.69 3.88 9.22
CA ASN A 127 12.11 5.22 9.59
C ASN A 127 12.74 5.30 10.99
N THR A 128 12.73 4.20 11.76
CA THR A 128 13.36 4.15 13.08
C THR A 128 14.88 3.99 12.92
N PRO A 129 15.70 4.75 13.68
CA PRO A 129 17.17 4.80 13.49
C PRO A 129 17.91 3.46 13.61
N ASN A 130 17.31 2.45 14.24
CA ASN A 130 17.99 1.20 14.62
C ASN A 130 17.86 0.05 13.59
N VAL A 131 17.30 0.31 12.40
CA VAL A 131 17.09 -0.71 11.34
C VAL A 131 18.05 -0.51 10.15
N LYS A 132 19.00 0.43 10.23
CA LYS A 132 19.97 0.75 9.17
C LYS A 132 21.40 0.41 9.55
#